data_AF-D5BQB8-F1
#
_entry.id   AF-D5BQB8-F1
#
_cell.length_a   1.000
_cell.length_b   1.000
_cell.length_c   1.000
_cell.angle_alpha   90.00
_cell.angle_beta   90.00
_cell.angle_gamma   90.00
#
_symmetry.space_group_name_H-M   'P 1'
#
loop_
_entity.id
_entity.type
_entity.pdbx_description
1 polymer ?
#
loop_
_entity_poly.entity_id
_entity_poly.type
_entity_poly.pdbx_seq_one_letter_code
_entity_poly.pdbx_strand_id
1 'polypeptide(L)'
;MTEAKLLDAHQAAYTAGADVSVFMIKPSDSEIVAGFTGSSGRTRNFNDGTTTLVNAVDVMINPYGTLKVVLNRHQLTTHAFLLDPSMWRSAVLRPVSRTLLSKTGDSDKHFCVYEGGLQHLNQSGSAMITGLA
;
A
#
# COMPACT_ATOMS: atom_id res chain seq x y z
N MET A 1 14.04 -5.46 4.40
CA MET A 1 12.93 -5.45 5.38
C MET A 1 13.21 -6.39 6.55
N THR A 2 12.73 -6.15 7.77
CA THR A 2 12.73 -7.14 8.88
C THR A 2 11.39 -7.11 9.62
N GLU A 3 10.99 -8.23 10.24
CA GLU A 3 9.72 -8.32 10.96
C GLU A 3 9.68 -7.38 12.18
N ALA A 4 10.80 -7.24 12.90
CA ALA A 4 10.91 -6.30 14.01
C ALA A 4 10.62 -4.84 13.58
N LYS A 5 11.20 -4.39 12.46
CA LYS A 5 10.93 -3.04 11.93
C LYS A 5 9.46 -2.82 11.58
N LEU A 6 8.78 -3.87 11.09
CA LEU A 6 7.35 -3.82 10.81
C LEU A 6 6.52 -3.74 12.10
N LEU A 7 6.84 -4.57 13.09
CA LEU A 7 6.14 -4.60 14.37
C LEU A 7 6.31 -3.27 15.13
N ASP A 8 7.53 -2.74 15.18
CA ASP A 8 7.81 -1.45 15.84
C ASP A 8 6.99 -0.30 15.22
N ALA A 9 6.96 -0.24 13.87
CA ALA A 9 6.20 0.78 13.16
C ALA A 9 4.68 0.61 13.32
N HIS A 10 4.19 -0.63 13.31
CA HIS A 10 2.76 -0.90 13.48
C HIS A 10 2.31 -0.65 14.92
N GLN A 11 3.12 -0.99 15.92
CA GLN A 11 2.88 -0.66 17.32
C GLN A 11 2.80 0.85 17.52
N ALA A 12 3.72 1.62 16.92
CA ALA A 12 3.72 3.07 17.04
C ALA A 12 2.43 3.68 16.46
N ALA A 13 1.99 3.21 15.30
CA ALA A 13 0.73 3.62 14.68
C ALA A 13 -0.48 3.25 15.56
N TYR A 14 -0.52 2.02 16.06
CA TYR A 14 -1.59 1.52 16.93
C TYR A 14 -1.68 2.34 18.23
N THR A 15 -0.54 2.63 18.86
CA THR A 15 -0.47 3.45 20.08
C THR A 15 -0.94 4.89 19.83
N ALA A 16 -0.76 5.40 18.62
CA ALA A 16 -1.27 6.70 18.20
C ALA A 16 -2.78 6.68 17.84
N GLY A 17 -3.43 5.51 17.90
CA GLY A 17 -4.85 5.32 17.60
C GLY A 17 -5.18 5.15 16.12
N ALA A 18 -4.21 4.74 15.29
CA ALA A 18 -4.41 4.50 13.87
C ALA A 18 -4.85 3.06 13.58
N ASP A 19 -5.84 2.90 12.70
CA ASP A 19 -6.34 1.60 12.23
C ASP A 19 -5.73 1.25 10.87
N VAL A 20 -4.42 0.97 10.90
CA VAL A 20 -3.67 0.63 9.68
C VAL A 20 -4.14 -0.71 9.10
N SER A 21 -4.44 -0.73 7.81
CA SER A 21 -4.90 -1.93 7.10
C SER A 21 -4.13 -2.25 5.82
N VAL A 22 -3.32 -1.33 5.32
CA VAL A 22 -2.53 -1.51 4.09
C VAL A 22 -1.05 -1.42 4.39
N PHE A 23 -0.29 -2.45 4.01
CA PHE A 23 1.16 -2.47 4.07
C PHE A 23 1.75 -2.43 2.66
N MET A 24 2.35 -1.32 2.29
CA MET A 24 2.86 -1.08 0.96
C MET A 24 4.38 -1.25 0.91
N ILE A 25 4.88 -2.16 0.07
CA ILE A 25 6.31 -2.54 0.01
C ILE A 25 6.87 -2.49 -1.41
N LYS A 26 8.19 -2.34 -1.52
CA LYS A 26 8.87 -2.44 -2.81
C LYS A 26 8.84 -3.89 -3.31
N PRO A 27 8.91 -4.13 -4.64
CA PRO A 27 8.91 -5.49 -5.19
C PRO A 27 9.98 -6.41 -4.60
N SER A 28 11.21 -5.93 -4.37
CA SER A 28 12.29 -6.79 -3.86
C SER A 28 12.11 -7.21 -2.40
N ASP A 29 11.28 -6.52 -1.61
CA ASP A 29 10.98 -6.91 -0.24
C ASP A 29 9.85 -7.97 -0.17
N SER A 30 9.20 -8.31 -1.28
CA SER A 30 8.03 -9.22 -1.27
C SER A 30 8.39 -10.62 -0.79
N GLU A 31 9.54 -11.14 -1.21
CA GLU A 31 10.02 -12.47 -0.80
C GLU A 31 10.38 -12.49 0.69
N ILE A 32 10.96 -11.40 1.19
CA ILE A 32 11.30 -11.25 2.62
C ILE A 32 10.01 -11.25 3.45
N VAL A 33 9.01 -10.47 3.03
CA VAL A 33 7.71 -10.37 3.72
C VAL A 33 6.93 -11.69 3.64
N ALA A 34 7.04 -12.43 2.54
CA ALA A 34 6.51 -13.79 2.45
C ALA A 34 7.12 -14.71 3.51
N GLY A 35 8.44 -14.59 3.74
CA GLY A 35 9.19 -15.35 4.73
C GLY A 35 8.74 -15.13 6.18
N PHE A 36 8.16 -13.97 6.52
CA PHE A 36 7.64 -13.69 7.87
C PHE A 36 6.51 -14.66 8.27
N THR A 37 5.72 -15.09 7.28
CA THR A 37 4.61 -16.05 7.52
C THR A 37 5.08 -17.49 7.72
N GLY A 38 6.29 -17.83 7.27
CA GLY A 38 6.84 -19.19 7.34
C GLY A 38 7.52 -19.56 8.66
N SER A 39 7.90 -18.58 9.48
CA SER A 39 8.70 -18.81 10.70
C SER A 39 7.88 -19.18 11.95
N SER A 40 6.58 -18.98 11.93
CA SER A 40 5.69 -19.28 13.05
C SER A 40 4.60 -20.20 12.54
N GLY A 41 4.52 -21.44 13.01
CA GLY A 41 3.51 -22.44 12.63
C GLY A 41 2.07 -21.98 12.87
N ARG A 42 1.59 -21.05 12.05
CA ARG A 42 0.24 -20.50 12.06
C ARG A 42 -0.56 -21.30 11.05
N THR A 43 -0.99 -22.47 11.50
CA THR A 43 -1.87 -23.39 10.78
C THR A 43 -3.05 -22.61 10.21
N ARG A 44 -3.14 -22.52 8.89
CA ARG A 44 -4.37 -22.10 8.21
C ARG A 44 -5.22 -23.35 8.02
N ASN A 45 -6.40 -23.38 8.63
CA ASN A 45 -7.38 -24.40 8.32
C ASN A 45 -7.81 -24.24 6.86
N PHE A 46 -7.37 -25.17 6.01
CA PHE A 46 -7.83 -25.34 4.63
C PHE A 46 -9.20 -26.04 4.61
N ASN A 47 -10.20 -25.45 5.27
CA ASN A 47 -11.54 -26.04 5.38
C ASN A 47 -12.62 -25.18 4.72
N ASP A 48 -12.32 -24.69 3.51
CA ASP A 48 -13.38 -24.34 2.56
C ASP A 48 -12.89 -24.69 1.16
N GLY A 49 -13.72 -25.40 0.38
CA GLY A 49 -13.37 -26.18 -0.82
C GLY A 49 -12.90 -25.38 -2.05
N THR A 50 -12.30 -24.22 -1.85
CA THR A 50 -11.77 -23.36 -2.89
C THR A 50 -10.26 -23.32 -2.79
N THR A 51 -9.59 -24.27 -3.45
CA THR A 51 -8.13 -24.37 -3.55
C THR A 51 -7.57 -23.23 -4.42
N THR A 52 -7.69 -22.00 -3.95
CA THR A 52 -6.84 -20.90 -4.41
C THR A 52 -5.73 -20.78 -3.38
N LEU A 53 -4.52 -21.19 -3.78
CA LEU A 53 -3.29 -20.86 -3.09
C LEU A 53 -3.13 -19.33 -3.16
N VAL A 54 -3.82 -18.63 -2.27
CA VAL A 54 -3.61 -17.19 -2.07
C VAL A 54 -2.21 -17.07 -1.51
N ASN A 55 -1.30 -16.59 -2.35
CA ASN A 55 0.08 -16.35 -1.97
C ASN A 55 0.07 -15.62 -0.63
N ALA A 56 0.68 -16.20 0.42
CA ALA A 56 0.55 -15.76 1.81
C ALA A 56 0.93 -14.28 2.05
N VAL A 57 1.51 -13.65 1.04
CA VAL A 57 1.83 -12.23 0.98
C VAL A 57 0.58 -11.35 0.95
N ASP A 58 -0.58 -11.76 0.40
CA ASP A 58 -1.71 -10.80 0.26
C ASP A 58 -2.28 -10.33 1.60
N VAL A 59 -2.29 -11.20 2.62
CA VAL A 59 -2.82 -10.87 3.95
C VAL A 59 -1.90 -11.39 5.04
N MET A 60 -1.35 -10.45 5.81
CA MET A 60 -0.49 -10.68 6.96
C MET A 60 -1.26 -10.39 8.25
N ILE A 61 -1.12 -11.28 9.23
CA ILE A 61 -1.73 -11.08 10.57
C ILE A 61 -0.60 -10.92 11.57
N ASN A 62 -0.63 -9.83 12.32
CA ASN A 62 0.31 -9.56 13.41
C ASN A 62 -0.47 -9.16 14.69
N PRO A 63 0.18 -8.97 15.84
CA PRO A 63 -0.51 -8.68 17.10
C PRO A 63 -1.37 -7.41 17.10
N TYR A 64 -1.08 -6.45 16.21
CA TYR A 64 -1.79 -5.17 16.15
C TYR A 64 -2.92 -5.15 15.11
N GLY A 65 -3.04 -6.19 14.26
CA GLY A 65 -4.13 -6.31 13.32
C GLY A 65 -3.80 -7.11 12.06
N THR A 66 -4.69 -7.00 11.08
CA THR A 66 -4.55 -7.63 9.77
C THR A 66 -4.13 -6.58 8.75
N LEU A 67 -3.02 -6.84 8.05
CA LEU A 67 -2.47 -5.98 7.01
C LEU A 67 -2.60 -6.65 5.65
N LYS A 68 -3.16 -5.91 4.68
CA LYS A 68 -3.10 -6.29 3.27
C LYS A 68 -1.78 -5.81 2.68
N VAL A 69 -0.96 -6.71 2.14
CA VAL A 69 0.32 -6.33 1.54
C VAL A 69 0.13 -5.95 0.07
N VAL A 70 0.57 -4.76 -0.30
CA VAL A 70 0.45 -4.21 -1.65
C VAL A 70 1.83 -3.87 -2.20
N LEU A 71 2.16 -4.39 -3.37
CA LEU A 71 3.39 -4.04 -4.05
C LEU A 71 3.27 -2.67 -4.72
N ASN A 72 4.18 -1.75 -4.40
CA ASN A 72 4.28 -0.47 -5.08
C ASN A 72 5.66 -0.33 -5.72
N ARG A 73 5.66 -0.20 -7.06
CA ARG A 73 6.86 -0.03 -7.89
C ARG A 73 7.36 1.42 -7.98
N HIS A 74 6.53 2.38 -7.57
CA HIS A 74 6.79 3.81 -7.69
C HIS A 74 7.28 4.44 -6.38
N GLN A 75 7.21 3.72 -5.26
CA GLN A 75 7.78 4.21 -3.99
C GLN A 75 9.30 4.09 -3.96
N LEU A 76 9.92 4.84 -3.05
CA LEU A 76 11.36 4.77 -2.79
C LEU A 76 11.75 3.38 -2.26
N THR A 77 12.87 2.84 -2.74
CA THR A 77 13.36 1.51 -2.34
C THR A 77 13.83 1.44 -0.89
N THR A 78 14.03 2.59 -0.25
CA THR A 78 14.44 2.73 1.15
C THR A 78 13.26 2.82 2.11
N HIS A 79 12.02 2.78 1.59
CA HIS A 79 10.79 3.00 2.36
C HIS A 79 9.77 1.87 2.20
N ALA A 80 8.96 1.70 3.25
CA ALA A 80 7.70 0.96 3.19
C ALA A 80 6.65 1.73 4.00
N PHE A 81 5.38 1.57 3.64
CA PHE A 81 4.30 2.36 4.23
C PHE A 81 3.24 1.48 4.89
N LEU A 82 2.77 1.93 6.04
CA LEU A 82 1.66 1.41 6.82
C LEU A 82 0.56 2.46 6.74
N LEU A 83 -0.48 2.20 5.95
CA LEU A 83 -1.52 3.17 5.64
C LEU A 83 -2.88 2.74 6.19
N ASP A 84 -3.61 3.69 6.75
CA ASP A 84 -5.06 3.64 6.92
C ASP A 84 -5.71 4.39 5.73
N PRO A 85 -6.31 3.69 4.74
CA PRO A 85 -6.92 4.33 3.59
C PRO A 85 -8.02 5.33 3.93
N SER A 86 -8.68 5.22 5.09
CA SER A 86 -9.72 6.16 5.51
C SER A 86 -9.17 7.55 5.86
N MET A 87 -7.86 7.63 6.17
CA MET A 87 -7.15 8.87 6.48
C MET A 87 -6.55 9.55 5.24
N TRP A 88 -6.76 8.98 4.05
CA TRP A 88 -6.27 9.52 2.78
C TRP A 88 -7.43 9.85 1.85
N ARG A 89 -7.34 11.00 1.17
CA ARG A 89 -8.36 11.44 0.21
C ARG A 89 -7.74 12.04 -1.04
N SER A 90 -8.32 11.73 -2.20
CA SER A 90 -8.03 12.45 -3.44
C SER A 90 -8.69 13.83 -3.40
N ALA A 91 -7.88 14.88 -3.47
CA ALA A 91 -8.34 16.27 -3.54
C ALA A 91 -8.32 16.71 -5.01
N VAL A 92 -9.44 16.52 -5.70
CA VAL A 92 -9.58 16.88 -7.12
C VAL A 92 -10.03 18.34 -7.22
N LEU A 93 -9.22 19.18 -7.87
CA LEU A 93 -9.56 20.59 -8.18
C LEU A 93 -10.25 20.67 -9.55
N ARG A 94 -9.69 20.01 -10.56
CA ARG A 94 -10.26 19.92 -11.91
C ARG A 94 -10.30 18.45 -12.35
N PRO A 95 -11.49 17.88 -12.57
CA PRO A 95 -11.61 16.48 -12.99
C PRO A 95 -11.00 16.28 -14.38
N VAL A 96 -10.75 15.01 -14.72
CA VAL A 96 -10.18 14.65 -16.02
C VAL A 96 -11.11 15.12 -17.13
N SER A 97 -10.59 15.97 -18.02
CA SER A 97 -11.30 16.41 -19.22
C SER A 97 -10.42 16.24 -20.46
N ARG A 98 -11.07 15.99 -21.60
CA ARG A 98 -10.43 15.80 -22.90
C ARG A 98 -10.97 16.82 -23.88
N THR A 99 -10.07 17.58 -24.51
CA THR A 99 -10.43 18.58 -25.52
C THR A 99 -9.65 18.29 -26.80
N LEU A 100 -10.30 18.39 -27.96
CA LEU A 100 -9.61 18.27 -29.25
C LEU A 100 -8.72 19.50 -29.46
N LEU A 101 -7.46 19.28 -29.80
CA LEU A 101 -6.55 20.36 -30.16
C LEU A 101 -6.79 20.78 -31.62
N SER A 102 -6.45 22.02 -31.95
CA SER A 102 -6.53 22.51 -33.32
C SER A 102 -5.77 21.59 -34.29
N LYS A 103 -6.36 21.34 -35.46
CA LYS A 103 -5.76 20.48 -36.48
C LYS A 103 -4.42 21.05 -36.93
N THR A 104 -3.37 20.25 -36.79
CA THR A 104 -2.00 20.56 -37.26
C THR A 104 -1.50 19.57 -38.33
N GLY A 105 -2.33 18.60 -38.70
CA GLY A 105 -2.09 17.57 -39.71
C GLY A 105 -3.28 16.60 -39.75
N ASP A 106 -3.14 15.46 -40.42
CA ASP A 106 -4.20 14.44 -40.58
C ASP A 106 -4.44 13.57 -39.33
N SER A 107 -3.88 13.96 -38.17
CA SER A 107 -4.10 13.26 -36.90
C SER A 107 -4.88 14.12 -35.92
N ASP A 108 -5.84 13.50 -35.23
CA ASP A 108 -6.57 14.11 -34.13
C ASP A 108 -5.75 14.03 -32.84
N LYS A 109 -5.27 15.18 -32.39
CA LYS A 109 -4.54 15.32 -31.11
C LYS A 109 -5.50 15.79 -30.03
N HIS A 110 -5.41 15.20 -28.86
CA HIS A 110 -6.23 15.58 -27.73
C HIS A 110 -5.39 16.06 -26.56
N PHE A 111 -5.87 17.13 -25.93
CA PHE A 111 -5.39 17.60 -24.66
C PHE A 111 -6.19 16.95 -23.54
N CYS A 112 -5.51 16.21 -22.67
CA CYS A 112 -6.09 15.65 -21.45
C CYS A 112 -5.54 16.40 -20.26
N VAL A 113 -6.42 16.87 -19.39
CA VAL A 113 -6.02 17.67 -18.24
C VAL A 113 -6.66 17.12 -16.96
N TYR A 114 -5.89 17.15 -15.88
CA TYR A 114 -6.32 16.82 -14.52
C TYR A 114 -5.56 17.73 -13.55
N GLU A 115 -6.26 18.27 -12.56
CA GLU A 115 -5.63 18.97 -11.45
C GLU A 115 -6.17 18.40 -10.15
N GLY A 116 -5.26 17.90 -9.33
CA GLY A 116 -5.60 17.38 -8.02
C GLY A 116 -4.36 16.99 -7.25
N GLY A 117 -4.57 16.56 -6.02
CA GLY A 117 -3.54 16.10 -5.12
C GLY A 117 -4.03 14.99 -4.21
N LEU A 118 -3.13 14.56 -3.33
CA LEU A 118 -3.43 13.61 -2.27
C LEU A 118 -3.38 14.36 -0.94
N GLN A 119 -4.46 14.27 -0.16
CA GLN A 119 -4.54 14.87 1.16
C GLN A 119 -4.48 13.78 2.23
N HIS A 120 -3.59 13.99 3.20
CA HIS A 120 -3.57 13.23 4.44
C HIS A 120 -4.40 13.97 5.49
N LEU A 121 -5.42 13.30 6.04
CA LEU A 121 -6.39 13.90 6.96
C LEU A 121 -5.87 13.93 8.40
N ASN A 122 -5.00 12.99 8.77
CA ASN A 122 -4.41 12.90 10.10
C ASN A 122 -3.00 12.31 10.02
N GLN A 123 -1.97 13.08 10.37
CA GLN A 123 -0.57 12.67 10.33
C GLN A 123 -0.26 11.42 11.15
N SER A 124 -1.01 11.19 12.23
CA SER A 124 -0.85 10.01 13.09
C SER A 124 -1.54 8.76 12.54
N GLY A 125 -2.37 8.87 11.50
CA GLY A 125 -3.16 7.78 10.92
C GLY A 125 -2.36 6.81 10.05
N SER A 126 -1.06 7.00 9.89
CA SER A 126 -0.20 6.16 9.05
C SER A 126 1.24 6.18 9.57
N ALA A 127 2.00 5.14 9.26
CA ALA A 127 3.41 5.03 9.63
C ALA A 127 4.27 4.71 8.40
N MET A 128 5.56 5.01 8.51
CA MET A 128 6.54 4.64 7.49
C MET A 128 7.76 3.97 8.13
N ILE A 129 8.31 3.00 7.42
CA ILE A 129 9.59 2.39 7.74
C ILE A 129 10.61 3.00 6.79
N THR A 130 11.72 3.49 7.33
CA THR A 130 12.81 4.12 6.56
C THR A 130 14.11 3.34 6.70
N GLY A 131 15.11 3.68 5.87
CA GLY A 131 16.43 3.05 5.92
C GLY A 131 16.42 1.55 5.58
N LEU A 132 15.58 1.17 4.62
CA LEU A 132 15.62 -0.17 4.04
C LEU A 132 16.77 -0.27 3.04
N ALA A 133 17.48 -1.40 3.06
CA ALA A 133 18.48 -1.77 2.06
C ALA A 133 17.79 -2.21 0.76
#